data_AF-A0AB72ZNP6-F1
#
_entry.id   AF-A0AB72ZNP6-F1
#
_cell.length_a   1.000
_cell.length_b   1.000
_cell.length_c   1.000
_cell.angle_alpha   90.00
_cell.angle_beta   90.00
_cell.angle_gamma   90.00
#
_symmetry.space_group_name_H-M   'P 1'
#
loop_
_entity.id
_entity.type
_entity.pdbx_description
1 polymer ?
#
loop_
_entity_poly.entity_id
_entity_poly.type
_entity_poly.pdbx_seq_one_letter_code
_entity_poly.pdbx_strand_id
1 'polypeptide(L)' 'MSIIRYPQLAHWGAYTAVFEDGKLIRCEPFADDPDPSPLLNSIVPMVYSDKRIRKPAIRRSWLKRRGER' A
#
# COMPACT_ATOMS: atom_id res chain seq x y z
N MET A 1 -19.91 11.79 -4.66
CA MET A 1 -18.63 11.14 -4.30
C MET A 1 -17.61 11.68 -5.27
N SER A 2 -16.50 12.24 -4.78
CA SER A 2 -15.48 12.84 -5.64
C SER A 2 -14.38 11.82 -5.95
N ILE A 3 -14.06 11.66 -7.22
CA ILE A 3 -12.94 10.85 -7.68
C ILE A 3 -11.71 11.74 -7.79
N ILE A 4 -10.60 11.31 -7.15
CA ILE A 4 -9.30 11.97 -7.22
C ILE A 4 -8.28 10.99 -7.78
N ARG A 5 -7.35 11.48 -8.60
CA ARG A 5 -6.34 10.67 -9.29
C ARG A 5 -4.95 11.21 -9.01
N TYR A 6 -4.03 10.32 -8.63
CA TYR A 6 -2.64 10.66 -8.39
C TYR A 6 -1.72 9.78 -9.25
N PRO A 7 -0.76 10.34 -9.99
CA PRO A 7 0.27 9.54 -10.65
C PRO A 7 1.22 8.95 -9.61
N GLN A 8 1.57 7.67 -9.72
CA GLN A 8 2.41 6.94 -8.78
C GLN A 8 3.34 5.96 -9.52
N LEU A 9 4.38 5.48 -8.83
CA LEU A 9 5.33 4.51 -9.36
C LEU A 9 5.72 3.51 -8.27
N ALA A 10 5.75 2.24 -8.62
CA ALA A 10 6.22 1.16 -7.76
C ALA A 10 7.05 0.15 -8.58
N HIS A 11 7.55 -0.90 -7.94
CA HIS A 11 8.33 -1.95 -8.62
C HIS A 11 7.58 -2.65 -9.77
N TRP A 12 6.24 -2.59 -9.79
CA TRP A 12 5.40 -3.21 -10.83
C TRP A 12 4.99 -2.26 -11.96
N GLY A 13 5.60 -1.08 -12.04
CA GLY A 13 5.35 -0.09 -13.09
C GLY A 13 4.76 1.23 -12.58
N ALA A 14 4.56 2.16 -13.53
CA ALA A 14 3.85 3.41 -13.31
C ALA A 14 2.33 3.18 -13.39
N TYR A 15 1.56 3.90 -12.58
CA TYR A 15 0.10 3.76 -12.56
C TYR A 15 -0.58 5.01 -12.02
N THR A 16 -1.89 5.13 -12.27
CA THR A 16 -2.75 6.14 -11.66
C THR A 16 -3.48 5.54 -10.47
N ALA A 17 -3.20 6.04 -9.26
CA ALA A 17 -3.94 5.69 -8.05
C ALA A 17 -5.27 6.45 -8.01
N VAL A 18 -6.39 5.74 -7.92
CA VAL A 18 -7.73 6.33 -7.94
C VAL A 18 -8.35 6.26 -6.56
N PHE A 19 -8.72 7.43 -6.03
CA PHE A 19 -9.34 7.59 -4.72
C PHE A 19 -10.81 7.99 -4.87
N GLU A 20 -11.65 7.47 -3.98
CA GLU A 20 -13.03 7.89 -3.75
C GLU A 20 -13.21 8.14 -2.25
N ASP A 21 -13.70 9.32 -1.88
CA ASP A 21 -13.96 9.73 -0.48
C ASP A 21 -12.77 9.43 0.46
N GLY A 22 -11.54 9.70 0.00
CA GLY A 22 -10.30 9.51 0.75
C GLY A 22 -9.79 8.07 0.81
N LYS A 23 -10.44 7.11 0.12
CA LYS A 23 -10.04 5.71 0.08
C LYS A 23 -9.50 5.34 -1.31
N LEU A 24 -8.37 4.65 -1.36
CA LEU A 24 -7.83 4.08 -2.59
C LEU A 24 -8.74 2.93 -3.04
N ILE A 25 -9.33 3.04 -4.22
CA ILE A 25 -10.29 2.04 -4.72
C ILE A 25 -9.74 1.18 -5.86
N ARG A 26 -8.79 1.70 -6.65
CA ARG A 26 -8.11 0.93 -7.72
C ARG A 26 -6.80 1.61 -8.16
N CYS A 27 -5.99 0.85 -8.87
CA CYS A 27 -4.80 1.31 -9.58
C CYS A 27 -5.00 1.04 -11.07
N GLU A 28 -4.93 2.08 -11.90
CA GLU A 28 -5.06 1.95 -13.34
C GLU A 28 -3.69 2.00 -14.01
N PRO A 29 -3.41 1.13 -14.99
CA PRO A 29 -2.16 1.16 -15.74
C PRO A 29 -1.79 2.54 -16.28
N PHE A 30 -0.49 2.80 -16.38
CA PHE A 30 -0.02 3.94 -17.15
C PHE A 30 -0.37 3.75 -18.62
N ALA A 31 -0.85 4.82 -19.28
CA ALA A 31 -1.44 4.73 -20.61
C ALA A 31 -0.43 4.28 -21.68
N ASP A 32 0.85 4.62 -21.54
CA ASP A 32 1.90 4.25 -22.50
C ASP A 32 2.65 2.97 -22.10
N ASP A 33 2.18 2.23 -21.09
CA ASP A 33 2.73 0.92 -20.72
C ASP A 33 2.11 -0.17 -21.63
N PRO A 34 2.89 -0.81 -22.53
CA PRO A 34 2.35 -1.80 -23.47
C PRO A 34 2.01 -3.15 -22.82
N ASP A 35 2.53 -3.45 -21.63
CA ASP A 35 2.29 -4.72 -20.92
C ASP A 35 2.23 -4.50 -19.39
N PRO A 36 1.16 -3.83 -18.90
CA PRO A 36 1.08 -3.44 -17.51
C PRO A 36 0.92 -4.63 -16.60
N SER A 37 1.65 -4.61 -15.47
CA SER A 37 1.64 -5.73 -14.54
C SER A 37 0.25 -5.99 -13.94
N PRO A 38 -0.26 -7.24 -13.99
CA PRO A 38 -1.52 -7.59 -13.33
C PRO A 38 -1.45 -7.44 -11.80
N LEU A 39 -0.25 -7.30 -11.23
CA LEU A 39 -0.03 -7.09 -9.80
C LEU A 39 -0.48 -5.71 -9.30
N LEU A 40 -0.78 -4.76 -10.18
CA LEU A 40 -1.43 -3.50 -9.78
C LEU A 40 -2.77 -3.75 -9.06
N ASN A 41 -3.47 -4.84 -9.40
CA ASN A 41 -4.71 -5.26 -8.73
C ASN A 41 -4.49 -5.65 -7.25
N SER A 42 -3.26 -5.98 -6.86
CA SER A 42 -2.91 -6.36 -5.49
C SER A 42 -2.67 -5.16 -4.57
N ILE A 43 -2.48 -3.95 -5.12
CA ILE A 43 -2.11 -2.78 -4.31
C ILE A 43 -3.21 -2.42 -3.30
N VAL A 44 -4.47 -2.32 -3.75
CA VAL A 44 -5.61 -2.02 -2.88
C VAL A 44 -5.77 -3.05 -1.74
N PRO A 45 -5.84 -4.37 -1.99
CA PRO A 45 -5.98 -5.35 -0.92
C PRO A 45 -4.74 -5.41 0.01
N MET A 46 -3.54 -5.07 -0.48
CA MET A 46 -2.35 -4.95 0.39
C MET A 46 -2.46 -3.75 1.34
N VAL A 47 -2.89 -2.58 0.86
CA VAL A 47 -3.02 -1.36 1.67
C VAL A 47 -3.99 -1.57 2.84
N TYR A 48 -5.12 -2.24 2.56
CA TYR A 48 -6.20 -2.48 3.53
C TYR A 48 -6.22 -3.90 4.13
N SER A 49 -5.13 -4.65 3.99
CA SER A 49 -5.05 -6.01 4.51
C SER A 49 -5.26 -6.06 6.02
N ASP A 50 -5.94 -7.10 6.52
CA ASP A 50 -6.05 -7.39 7.95
C ASP A 50 -4.69 -7.63 8.62
N LYS A 51 -3.67 -7.96 7.82
CA LYS A 51 -2.28 -8.17 8.29
C LYS A 51 -1.49 -6.86 8.39
N ARG A 52 -2.08 -5.70 8.10
CA ARG A 52 -1.41 -4.40 8.20
C ARG A 52 -1.05 -4.11 9.66
N ILE A 53 0.24 -3.86 9.91
CA ILE A 53 0.74 -3.46 11.23
C ILE A 53 0.18 -2.07 11.56
N ARG A 54 -0.68 -1.99 12.60
CA ARG A 54 -1.39 -0.75 12.97
C ARG A 54 -0.71 0.07 14.06
N LYS A 55 0.21 -0.53 14.81
CA LYS A 55 0.89 0.12 15.94
C LYS A 55 2.31 -0.42 16.11
N PRO A 56 3.24 0.39 16.66
CA PRO A 56 4.53 -0.11 17.09
C PRO A 56 4.37 -1.27 18.08
N ALA A 57 5.28 -2.24 18.02
CA ALA A 57 5.31 -3.38 18.92
C ALA A 57 6.74 -3.70 19.33
N ILE A 58 6.90 -4.19 20.57
CA ILE A 58 8.19 -4.62 21.11
C ILE A 58 8.02 -6.05 21.62
N ARG A 59 8.97 -6.93 21.26
CA ARG A 59 8.97 -8.31 21.74
C ARG A 59 9.07 -8.33 23.27
N ARG A 60 8.12 -8.99 23.93
CA ARG A 60 7.95 -8.98 25.40
C ARG A 60 9.26 -9.23 26.17
N SER A 61 10.02 -10.25 25.78
CA SER A 61 11.23 -10.60 26.53
C SER A 61 12.38 -9.62 26.29
N TRP A 62 12.41 -8.92 25.15
CA TRP A 62 13.37 -7.84 24.94
C TRP A 62 12.97 -6.63 25.80
N LEU A 63 11.68 -6.26 25.81
CA LEU A 63 11.19 -5.15 26.61
C LEU A 63 11.48 -5.32 28.10
N LYS A 64 11.36 -6.56 28.61
CA LYS A 64 11.63 -6.88 30.02
C LYS A 64 13.13 -6.84 30.36
N ARG A 65 14.00 -7.28 29.46
CA ARG A 65 15.45 -7.43 29.73
C ARG A 65 16.30 -6.26 29.27
N ARG A 66 15.72 -5.27 28.57
CA ARG A 66 16.48 -4.10 28.13
C ARG A 66 17.01 -3.37 29.37
N GLY A 67 18.33 -3.22 29.47
CA GLY A 67 18.99 -2.58 30.61
C GLY A 67 19.57 -3.53 31.66
N GLU A 68 19.31 -4.84 31.54
CA GLU A 68 20.09 -5.85 32.26
C GLU A 68 21.47 -5.93 31.58
N ARG A 69 22.54 -5.62 32.32
CA ARG A 69 23.93 -5.80 31.89
C ARG A 69 24.38 -7.23 32.17
#